data_AF-A0A5N7CL40-F1
#
_entry.id   AF-A0A5N7CL40-F1
#
_cell.length_a   1.000
_cell.length_b   1.000
_cell.length_c   1.000
_cell.angle_alpha   90.00
_cell.angle_beta   90.00
_cell.angle_gamma   90.00
#
_symmetry.space_group_name_H-M   'P 1'
#
loop_
_entity.id
_entity.type
_entity.pdbx_description
1 polymer ?
#
loop_
_entity_poly.entity_id
_entity_poly.type
_entity_poly.pdbx_seq_one_letter_code
_entity_poly.pdbx_strand_id
1 'polypeptide(L)'
;MDVVMGHKSKPRATASCHPCRNRKVKCNRLSPCETCITRGIQEECKYSAPNEDREAIAQAEMITELRGKVNRLQEQMAQRVAYRSSFNDPEEEEETAAMEIVYSALRLGSEDLVWRIVGRIRDGEDLRELARDVARDIGIEDDCSV
;
A
#
# COMPACT_ATOMS: atom_id res chain seq x y z
N MET A 1 -22.94 -20.82 -57.37
CA MET A 1 -23.44 -19.49 -56.97
C MET A 1 -23.62 -19.54 -55.46
N ASP A 2 -22.55 -19.24 -54.74
CA ASP A 2 -22.50 -19.35 -53.28
C ASP A 2 -23.03 -18.06 -52.65
N VAL A 3 -24.18 -18.18 -51.98
CA VAL A 3 -24.81 -17.06 -51.28
C VAL A 3 -24.07 -16.83 -49.97
N VAL A 4 -23.20 -15.82 -49.94
CA VAL A 4 -22.55 -15.34 -48.71
C VAL A 4 -23.63 -14.71 -47.82
N MET A 5 -24.08 -15.45 -46.80
CA MET A 5 -24.90 -14.89 -45.73
C MET A 5 -24.03 -13.98 -44.85
N GLY A 6 -24.18 -12.66 -45.01
CA GLY A 6 -23.58 -11.69 -44.12
C GLY A 6 -24.13 -11.82 -42.71
N HIS A 7 -23.27 -12.15 -41.74
CA HIS A 7 -23.62 -12.05 -40.33
C HIS A 7 -23.90 -10.58 -40.00
N LYS A 8 -25.18 -10.22 -39.87
CA LYS A 8 -25.59 -8.90 -39.40
C LYS A 8 -25.10 -8.73 -37.97
N SER A 9 -24.00 -8.01 -37.80
CA SER A 9 -23.42 -7.72 -36.49
C SER A 9 -24.47 -6.99 -35.66
N LYS A 10 -24.78 -7.56 -34.50
CA LYS A 10 -25.70 -6.91 -33.55
C LYS A 10 -25.06 -5.58 -33.14
N PRO A 11 -25.80 -4.45 -33.23
CA PRO A 11 -25.25 -3.17 -32.84
C PRO A 11 -24.79 -3.26 -31.38
N ARG A 12 -23.53 -2.86 -31.13
CA ARG A 12 -22.95 -2.86 -29.78
C ARG A 12 -23.82 -1.97 -28.89
N ALA A 13 -24.39 -2.54 -27.82
CA ALA A 13 -25.27 -1.81 -26.93
C ALA A 13 -24.54 -0.60 -26.35
N THR A 14 -25.20 0.57 -26.34
CA THR A 14 -24.57 1.78 -25.80
C THR A 14 -24.58 1.74 -24.28
N ALA A 15 -23.40 1.82 -23.67
CA ALA A 15 -23.21 1.67 -22.22
C ALA A 15 -23.63 2.92 -21.40
N SER A 16 -23.93 4.05 -22.03
CA SER A 16 -24.37 5.29 -21.36
C SER A 16 -25.90 5.39 -21.32
N CYS A 17 -26.46 6.03 -20.28
CA CYS A 17 -27.91 6.26 -20.20
C CYS A 17 -28.39 7.22 -21.29
N HIS A 18 -29.69 7.18 -21.59
CA HIS A 18 -30.32 8.04 -22.59
C HIS A 18 -30.08 9.54 -22.32
N PRO A 19 -30.33 10.08 -21.10
CA PRO A 19 -30.09 11.49 -20.82
C PRO A 19 -28.62 11.90 -21.02
N CYS A 20 -27.65 11.10 -20.56
CA CYS A 20 -26.23 11.41 -20.70
C CYS A 20 -25.76 11.30 -22.16
N ARG A 21 -26.27 10.32 -22.91
CA ARG A 21 -25.99 10.17 -24.35
C ARG A 21 -26.51 11.36 -25.15
N ASN A 22 -27.75 11.77 -24.92
CA ASN A 22 -28.36 12.92 -25.61
C ASN A 22 -27.61 14.22 -25.30
N ARG A 23 -27.18 14.40 -24.05
CA ARG A 23 -26.41 15.58 -23.61
C ARG A 23 -24.91 15.49 -23.89
N LYS A 24 -24.43 14.36 -24.39
CA LYS A 24 -23.00 14.07 -24.66
C LYS A 24 -22.09 14.30 -23.44
N VAL A 25 -22.56 13.89 -22.26
CA VAL A 25 -21.80 13.99 -20.99
C VAL A 25 -21.35 12.61 -20.51
N LYS A 26 -20.31 12.56 -19.66
CA LYS A 26 -19.81 11.32 -19.05
C LYS A 26 -20.91 10.69 -18.18
N CYS A 27 -21.09 9.37 -18.34
CA CYS A 27 -22.02 8.55 -17.58
C CYS A 27 -21.21 7.52 -16.78
N ASN A 28 -21.35 7.51 -15.46
CA ASN A 28 -20.71 6.51 -14.59
C ASN A 28 -21.41 5.13 -14.61
N ARG A 29 -22.48 5.01 -15.40
CA ARG A 29 -23.20 3.77 -15.73
C ARG A 29 -23.92 3.08 -14.56
N LEU A 30 -23.91 3.70 -13.37
CA LEU A 30 -24.74 3.32 -12.23
C LEU A 30 -26.23 3.60 -12.51
N SER A 31 -27.13 2.98 -11.74
CA SER A 31 -28.57 3.14 -11.89
C SER A 31 -29.21 3.63 -10.59
N PRO A 32 -29.71 4.88 -10.53
CA PRO A 32 -29.50 5.98 -11.49
C PRO A 32 -28.03 6.45 -11.52
N CYS A 33 -27.60 7.06 -12.64
CA CYS A 33 -26.22 7.54 -12.76
C CYS A 33 -26.03 8.86 -12.00
N GLU A 34 -24.81 9.13 -11.55
CA GLU A 34 -24.51 10.30 -10.71
C GLU A 34 -24.79 11.64 -11.43
N THR A 35 -24.53 11.70 -12.73
CA THR A 35 -24.88 12.88 -13.56
C THR A 35 -26.39 13.14 -13.60
N CYS A 36 -27.22 12.09 -13.54
CA CYS A 36 -28.67 12.25 -13.47
C CYS A 36 -29.14 12.60 -12.05
N ILE A 37 -28.48 12.05 -11.01
CA ILE A 37 -28.74 12.38 -9.60
C ILE A 37 -28.48 13.86 -9.34
N THR A 38 -27.30 14.34 -9.68
CA THR A 38 -26.88 15.74 -9.48
C THR A 38 -27.75 16.74 -10.23
N ARG A 39 -28.46 16.30 -11.28
CA ARG A 39 -29.38 17.12 -12.07
C ARG A 39 -30.85 16.99 -11.67
N GLY A 40 -31.19 16.12 -10.73
CA GLY A 40 -32.58 15.92 -10.28
C GLY A 40 -33.47 15.21 -11.32
N ILE A 41 -32.90 14.38 -12.19
CA ILE A 41 -33.61 13.65 -13.25
C ILE A 41 -33.39 12.13 -13.15
N GLN A 42 -33.31 11.61 -11.94
CA GLN A 42 -33.08 10.19 -11.65
C GLN A 42 -34.11 9.30 -12.34
N GLU A 43 -35.38 9.73 -12.36
CA GLU A 43 -36.51 9.02 -12.96
C GLU A 43 -36.39 8.87 -14.49
N GLU A 44 -35.67 9.79 -15.15
CA GLU A 44 -35.41 9.75 -16.59
C GLU A 44 -34.18 8.91 -16.94
N CYS A 45 -33.42 8.44 -15.95
CA CYS A 45 -32.15 7.73 -16.14
C CYS A 45 -32.35 6.29 -16.64
N LYS A 46 -32.69 6.15 -17.92
CA LYS A 46 -32.97 4.86 -18.57
C LYS A 46 -31.84 4.43 -19.50
N TYR A 47 -31.63 3.13 -19.61
CA TYR A 47 -30.58 2.52 -20.43
C TYR A 47 -31.17 1.49 -21.39
N SER A 48 -30.55 1.34 -22.56
CA SER A 48 -30.93 0.32 -23.55
C SER A 48 -30.17 -1.00 -23.38
N ALA A 49 -29.05 -0.99 -22.63
CA ALA A 49 -28.22 -2.17 -22.35
C ALA A 49 -28.61 -2.83 -21.01
N PRO A 50 -28.45 -4.16 -20.88
CA PRO A 50 -28.68 -4.86 -19.61
C PRO A 50 -27.74 -4.33 -18.50
N ASN A 51 -28.19 -4.47 -17.25
CA ASN A 51 -27.43 -3.96 -16.09
C ASN A 51 -26.08 -4.68 -15.92
N GLU A 52 -26.02 -6.00 -16.11
CA GLU A 52 -24.80 -6.80 -15.94
C GLU A 52 -23.64 -6.29 -16.81
N ASP A 53 -23.88 -6.08 -18.12
CA ASP A 53 -22.87 -5.54 -19.03
C ASP A 53 -22.39 -4.14 -18.59
N ARG A 54 -23.30 -3.31 -18.09
CA ARG A 54 -22.98 -1.94 -17.68
C ARG A 54 -22.17 -1.91 -16.39
N GLU A 55 -22.54 -2.75 -15.43
CA GLU A 55 -21.84 -2.93 -14.17
C GLU A 55 -20.44 -3.48 -14.41
N ALA A 56 -20.28 -4.48 -15.27
CA ALA A 56 -18.98 -5.01 -15.64
C ALA A 56 -18.03 -3.93 -16.21
N ILE A 57 -18.53 -3.04 -17.08
CA ILE A 57 -17.70 -1.96 -17.62
C ILE A 57 -17.41 -0.90 -16.54
N ALA A 58 -18.38 -0.56 -15.68
CA ALA A 58 -18.15 0.37 -14.56
C ALA A 58 -17.10 -0.16 -13.59
N GLN A 59 -17.16 -1.45 -13.26
CA GLN A 59 -16.17 -2.14 -12.43
C GLN A 59 -14.79 -2.14 -13.10
N ALA A 60 -14.70 -2.39 -14.42
CA ALA A 60 -13.43 -2.37 -15.14
C ALA A 60 -12.75 -0.99 -15.11
N GLU A 61 -13.52 0.10 -15.22
CA GLU A 61 -13.01 1.47 -15.05
C GLU A 61 -12.50 1.70 -13.63
N MET A 62 -13.25 1.28 -12.61
CA MET A 62 -12.84 1.37 -11.21
C MET A 62 -11.57 0.57 -10.92
N ILE A 63 -11.46 -0.66 -11.44
CA ILE A 63 -10.27 -1.50 -11.28
C ILE A 63 -9.05 -0.81 -11.88
N THR A 64 -9.18 -0.22 -13.07
CA THR A 64 -8.10 0.53 -13.72
C THR A 64 -7.65 1.72 -12.87
N GLU A 65 -8.59 2.50 -12.34
CA GLU A 65 -8.29 3.63 -11.47
C GLU A 65 -7.57 3.19 -10.19
N LEU A 66 -8.08 2.15 -9.52
CA LEU A 66 -7.49 1.62 -8.30
C LEU A 66 -6.08 1.09 -8.54
N ARG A 67 -5.85 0.36 -9.64
CA ARG A 67 -4.50 -0.08 -10.04
C ARG A 67 -3.56 1.10 -10.26
N GLY A 68 -4.02 2.17 -10.90
CA GLY A 68 -3.24 3.40 -11.08
C GLY A 68 -2.89 4.07 -9.75
N LYS A 69 -3.83 4.14 -8.81
CA LYS A 69 -3.59 4.66 -7.46
C LYS A 69 -2.56 3.82 -6.71
N VAL A 70 -2.69 2.49 -6.75
CA VAL A 70 -1.73 1.57 -6.11
C VAL A 70 -0.33 1.80 -6.67
N ASN A 71 -0.16 1.83 -7.99
CA ASN A 71 1.14 2.04 -8.61
C ASN A 71 1.78 3.38 -8.20
N ARG A 72 1.00 4.47 -8.22
CA ARG A 72 1.47 5.80 -7.79
C ARG A 72 1.89 5.79 -6.31
N LEU A 73 1.11 5.17 -5.44
CA LEU A 73 1.43 5.10 -4.02
C LEU A 73 2.70 4.27 -3.78
N GLN A 74 2.86 3.16 -4.49
CA GLN A 74 4.08 2.34 -4.45
C GLN A 74 5.30 3.12 -4.91
N GLU A 75 5.19 3.91 -6.00
CA GLU A 75 6.26 4.78 -6.48
C GLU A 75 6.65 5.86 -5.45
N GLN A 76 5.66 6.51 -4.83
CA GLN A 76 5.90 7.49 -3.77
C GLN A 76 6.61 6.86 -2.55
N MET A 77 6.24 5.64 -2.18
CA MET A 77 6.91 4.90 -1.10
C MET A 77 8.34 4.55 -1.48
N ALA A 78 8.57 4.01 -2.68
CA ALA A 78 9.90 3.69 -3.18
C ALA A 78 10.80 4.94 -3.22
N GLN A 79 10.26 6.08 -3.67
CA GLN A 79 10.99 7.34 -3.69
C GLN A 79 11.37 7.82 -2.29
N ARG A 80 10.45 7.71 -1.31
CA ARG A 80 10.75 8.06 0.09
C ARG A 80 11.83 7.16 0.69
N VAL A 81 11.79 5.86 0.40
CA VAL A 81 12.81 4.91 0.87
C VAL A 81 14.16 5.22 0.21
N ALA A 82 14.19 5.47 -1.10
CA ALA A 82 15.41 5.84 -1.82
C ALA A 82 16.00 7.17 -1.31
N TYR A 83 15.14 8.17 -1.05
CA TYR A 83 15.55 9.43 -0.44
C TYR A 83 16.14 9.20 0.95
N ARG A 84 15.43 8.49 1.84
CA ARG A 84 15.95 8.14 3.19
C ARG A 84 17.30 7.41 3.11
N SER A 85 17.44 6.47 2.19
CA SER A 85 18.68 5.71 2.01
C SER A 85 19.83 6.56 1.45
N SER A 86 19.55 7.68 0.79
CA SER A 86 20.58 8.59 0.26
C SER A 86 21.17 9.54 1.31
N PHE A 87 20.49 9.68 2.46
CA PHE A 87 20.93 10.52 3.59
C PHE A 87 21.32 9.71 4.82
N ASN A 88 21.04 8.41 4.86
CA ASN A 88 21.59 7.55 5.88
C ASN A 88 23.07 7.34 5.59
N ASP A 89 23.93 7.91 6.43
CA ASP A 89 25.35 7.54 6.45
C ASP A 89 25.47 6.10 6.98
N PRO A 90 26.26 5.22 6.34
CA PRO A 90 26.48 3.86 6.85
C PRO A 90 26.95 3.84 8.31
N GLU A 91 27.67 4.89 8.75
CA GLU A 91 28.10 5.03 10.13
C GLU A 91 26.93 5.25 11.10
N GLU A 92 25.89 6.01 10.71
CA GLU A 92 24.69 6.24 11.52
C GLU A 92 23.83 4.97 11.64
N GLU A 93 23.70 4.20 10.57
CA GLU A 93 22.91 2.95 10.59
C GLU A 93 23.52 1.93 11.56
N GLU A 94 24.85 1.77 11.55
CA GLU A 94 25.56 0.92 12.51
C GLU A 94 25.44 1.45 13.96
N GLU A 95 25.46 2.77 14.17
CA GLU A 95 25.26 3.34 15.50
C GLU A 95 23.85 3.10 16.04
N THR A 96 22.84 3.25 15.18
CA THR A 96 21.44 2.97 15.55
C THR A 96 21.24 1.49 15.88
N ALA A 97 21.88 0.59 15.14
CA ALA A 97 21.85 -0.85 15.43
C ALA A 97 22.56 -1.16 16.76
N ALA A 98 23.72 -0.57 17.03
CA ALA A 98 24.43 -0.70 18.30
C ALA A 98 23.58 -0.18 19.47
N MET A 99 22.95 0.99 19.30
CA MET A 99 22.03 1.56 20.27
C MET A 99 20.81 0.66 20.53
N GLU A 100 20.23 0.06 19.49
CA GLU A 100 19.07 -0.84 19.62
C GLU A 100 19.42 -2.10 20.44
N ILE A 101 20.61 -2.69 20.22
CA ILE A 101 21.10 -3.84 20.98
C ILE A 101 21.23 -3.48 22.47
N VAL A 102 21.91 -2.36 22.77
CA VAL A 102 22.11 -1.92 24.15
C VAL A 102 20.79 -1.57 24.82
N TYR A 103 19.89 -0.86 24.12
CA TYR A 103 18.58 -0.50 24.65
C TYR A 103 17.70 -1.73 24.93
N SER A 104 17.73 -2.72 24.05
CA SER A 104 17.00 -3.97 24.24
C SER A 104 17.52 -4.73 25.47
N ALA A 105 18.83 -4.77 25.67
CA ALA A 105 19.47 -5.37 26.84
C ALA A 105 19.12 -4.63 28.14
N LEU A 106 19.14 -3.29 28.12
CA LEU A 106 18.74 -2.47 29.27
C LEU A 106 17.26 -2.66 29.64
N ARG A 107 16.40 -2.89 28.63
CA ARG A 107 14.96 -2.99 28.81
C ARG A 107 14.48 -4.38 29.22
N LEU A 108 15.11 -5.43 28.69
CA LEU A 108 14.65 -6.82 28.82
C LEU A 108 15.66 -7.75 29.51
N GLY A 109 16.89 -7.29 29.75
CA GLY A 109 17.94 -8.09 30.38
C GLY A 109 17.71 -8.32 31.88
N SER A 110 18.46 -9.27 32.44
CA SER A 110 18.50 -9.49 33.88
C SER A 110 19.07 -8.28 34.62
N GLU A 111 18.70 -8.10 35.88
CA GLU A 111 19.18 -6.98 36.71
C GLU A 111 20.71 -6.90 36.74
N ASP A 112 21.40 -8.03 36.86
CA ASP A 112 22.87 -8.11 36.87
C ASP A 112 23.51 -7.68 35.53
N LEU A 113 22.86 -8.01 34.40
CA LEU A 113 23.29 -7.57 33.07
C LEU A 113 23.08 -6.06 32.93
N VAL A 114 21.92 -5.53 33.34
CA VAL A 114 21.61 -4.10 33.29
C VAL A 114 22.61 -3.30 34.12
N TRP A 115 22.93 -3.73 35.34
CA TRP A 115 23.91 -3.05 36.20
C TRP A 115 25.30 -3.01 35.57
N ARG A 116 25.77 -4.11 34.96
CA ARG A 116 27.04 -4.14 34.22
C ARG A 116 27.04 -3.15 33.05
N ILE A 117 25.97 -3.14 32.24
CA ILE A 117 25.86 -2.25 31.09
C ILE A 117 25.86 -0.78 31.53
N VAL A 118 25.07 -0.41 32.55
CA VAL A 118 25.03 0.97 33.06
C VAL A 118 26.37 1.40 33.65
N GLY A 119 27.11 0.50 34.30
CA GLY A 119 28.47 0.76 34.77
C GLY A 119 29.40 1.14 33.62
N ARG A 120 29.45 0.31 32.58
CA ARG A 120 30.24 0.54 31.36
C ARG A 120 29.88 1.85 30.65
N ILE A 121 28.59 2.20 30.58
CA ILE A 121 28.13 3.48 30.03
C ILE A 121 28.66 4.67 30.85
N ARG A 122 28.63 4.56 32.18
CA ARG A 122 29.14 5.63 33.07
C ARG A 122 30.65 5.79 32.99
N ASP A 123 31.37 4.71 32.73
CA ASP A 123 32.82 4.70 32.52
C ASP A 123 33.22 5.28 31.14
N GLY A 124 32.23 5.58 30.28
CA GLY A 124 32.44 6.26 29.00
C GLY A 124 32.91 5.33 27.88
N GLU A 125 32.60 4.03 27.99
CA GLU A 125 32.94 3.06 26.94
C GLU A 125 32.18 3.34 25.64
N ASP A 126 32.82 3.02 24.50
CA ASP A 126 32.23 3.20 23.18
C ASP A 126 30.96 2.34 23.01
N LEU A 127 29.92 2.94 22.44
CA LEU A 127 28.61 2.30 22.31
C LEU A 127 28.63 1.09 21.37
N ARG A 128 29.48 1.09 20.33
CA ARG A 128 29.58 -0.03 19.38
C ARG A 128 30.34 -1.20 20.00
N GLU A 129 31.39 -0.91 20.76
CA GLU A 129 32.11 -1.93 21.55
C GLU A 129 31.21 -2.56 22.61
N LEU A 130 30.51 -1.72 23.37
CA LEU A 130 29.52 -2.16 24.36
C LEU A 130 28.43 -3.02 23.73
N ALA A 131 27.85 -2.59 22.60
CA ALA A 131 26.82 -3.35 21.88
C ALA A 131 27.33 -4.72 21.42
N ARG A 132 28.58 -4.80 20.92
CA ARG A 132 29.18 -6.06 20.46
C ARG A 132 29.36 -7.07 21.58
N ASP A 133 29.72 -6.59 22.77
CA ASP A 133 29.87 -7.44 23.95
C ASP A 133 28.50 -7.82 24.54
N VAL A 134 27.55 -6.89 24.59
CA VAL A 134 26.17 -7.16 25.01
C VAL A 134 25.50 -8.17 24.08
N ALA A 135 25.70 -8.08 22.76
CA ALA A 135 25.19 -9.06 21.81
C ALA A 135 25.77 -10.47 22.05
N ARG A 136 27.02 -10.56 22.56
CA ARG A 136 27.66 -11.83 22.93
C ARG A 136 27.09 -12.38 24.23
N ASP A 137 26.87 -11.53 25.22
CA ASP A 137 26.29 -11.86 26.53
C ASP A 137 24.81 -12.26 26.42
N ILE A 138 24.05 -11.73 25.45
CA ILE A 138 22.68 -12.16 25.15
C ILE A 138 22.66 -13.55 24.47
N GLY A 139 23.79 -14.00 23.92
CA GLY A 139 23.92 -15.27 23.18
C GLY A 139 24.51 -16.46 23.97
N ILE A 140 24.77 -16.34 25.27
CA ILE A 140 25.39 -17.34 26.18
C ILE A 140 24.86 -17.01 27.59
N GLU A 141 24.21 -17.83 28.43
CA GLU A 141 23.95 -19.26 28.59
C GLU A 141 22.68 -19.41 29.46
N ASP A 142 21.63 -20.07 28.96
CA ASP A 142 20.50 -20.52 29.79
C ASP A 142 20.69 -22.03 30.03
N ASP A 143 21.74 -22.38 30.78
CA ASP A 143 21.85 -23.71 31.39
C ASP A 143 22.65 -23.63 32.69
N CYS A 144 21.96 -23.29 33.78
CA CYS A 144 22.36 -23.62 35.15
C CYS A 144 21.14 -23.99 36.00
N SER A 145 20.79 -25.28 35.88
CA SER A 145 20.54 -26.23 36.97
C SER A 145 19.22 -26.21 37.75
N VAL A 146 18.48 -27.33 37.62
CA VAL A 146 17.87 -28.07 38.75
C VAL A 146 18.58 -29.40 38.90
#